data_AF-A0AAW8JDY1-F1
#
_entry.id   AF-A0AAW8JDY1-F1
#
_cell.length_a   1.000
_cell.length_b   1.000
_cell.length_c   1.000
_cell.angle_alpha   90.00
_cell.angle_beta   90.00
_cell.angle_gamma   90.00
#
_symmetry.space_group_name_H-M   'P 1'
#
loop_
_entity.id
_entity.type
_entity.pdbx_description
1 polymer ?
#
loop_
_entity_poly.entity_id
_entity_poly.type
_entity_poly.pdbx_seq_one_letter_code
_entity_poly.pdbx_strand_id
1 'polypeptide(L)'
;MTDFQETNKVNLSFHISPNSHLNDLRVNVFIMKSDAPSEWYSYYKTITVIDKGMILSDFRSRYVLAYQIEGMSKLKQLYYNSQLLDNTFARKEDFKINYIFGSDFIRATENPTIDFSQNAETEKYSKLEKNINLKYYNPKTTKYQITEIAEESLLFLKTKSFDELKVVSKIKSKDIFKLNQLTYNEKIELVKIHNAKYFNKPME
;
A
#
# COMPACT_ATOMS: atom_id res chain seq x y z
N MET A 1 4.55 -27.28 -9.81
CA MET A 1 4.24 -25.85 -10.07
C MET A 1 2.76 -25.70 -9.80
N THR A 2 2.39 -25.06 -8.70
CA THR A 2 1.00 -24.67 -8.47
C THR A 2 0.72 -23.48 -9.38
N ASP A 3 -0.23 -23.66 -10.32
CA ASP A 3 -0.67 -22.60 -11.21
C ASP A 3 -1.03 -21.36 -10.39
N PHE A 4 -0.40 -20.25 -10.72
CA PHE A 4 -0.67 -18.96 -10.12
C PHE A 4 -2.09 -18.55 -10.54
N GLN A 5 -3.05 -18.70 -9.63
CA GLN A 5 -4.43 -18.31 -9.87
C GLN A 5 -4.48 -16.79 -10.04
N GLU A 6 -5.12 -16.34 -11.12
CA GLU A 6 -5.27 -14.94 -11.47
C GLU A 6 -5.84 -14.16 -10.28
N THR A 7 -5.07 -13.23 -9.70
CA THR A 7 -5.52 -12.49 -8.52
C THR A 7 -6.53 -11.43 -8.92
N ASN A 8 -7.55 -11.27 -8.10
CA ASN A 8 -8.59 -10.27 -8.22
C ASN A 8 -8.04 -8.86 -8.45
N LYS A 9 -8.80 -8.10 -9.23
CA LYS A 9 -8.54 -6.69 -9.47
C LYS A 9 -9.22 -5.84 -8.41
N VAL A 10 -8.47 -4.93 -7.80
CA VAL A 10 -9.04 -3.89 -6.93
C VAL A 10 -9.29 -2.65 -7.76
N ASN A 11 -10.51 -2.13 -7.69
CA ASN A 11 -10.94 -0.89 -8.32
C ASN A 11 -11.50 0.06 -7.25
N LEU A 12 -10.83 1.19 -7.01
CA LEU A 12 -11.29 2.21 -6.08
C LEU A 12 -11.68 3.45 -6.87
N SER A 13 -12.92 3.89 -6.70
CA SER A 13 -13.47 5.09 -7.33
C SER A 13 -13.71 6.17 -6.28
N PHE A 14 -13.51 7.44 -6.63
CA PHE A 14 -13.57 8.53 -5.67
C PHE A 14 -14.56 9.61 -6.11
N HIS A 15 -15.38 10.06 -5.15
CA HIS A 15 -16.41 11.07 -5.35
C HIS A 15 -16.42 12.07 -4.20
N ILE A 16 -16.73 13.33 -4.50
CA ILE A 16 -16.97 14.37 -3.50
C ILE A 16 -18.46 14.71 -3.55
N SER A 17 -19.15 14.66 -2.41
CA SER A 17 -20.57 14.95 -2.36
C SER A 17 -20.84 16.39 -2.85
N PRO A 18 -21.94 16.62 -3.58
CA PRO A 18 -22.37 17.97 -3.93
C PRO A 18 -22.45 18.86 -2.69
N ASN A 19 -22.07 20.14 -2.81
CA ASN A 19 -22.12 21.15 -1.74
C ASN A 19 -21.25 20.87 -0.49
N SER A 20 -20.31 19.93 -0.55
CA SER A 20 -19.45 19.60 0.60
C SER A 20 -18.38 20.66 0.93
N HIS A 21 -18.12 21.60 0.01
CA HIS A 21 -17.15 22.70 0.16
C HIS A 21 -15.75 22.25 0.67
N LEU A 22 -15.31 21.06 0.25
CA LEU A 22 -14.04 20.42 0.61
C LEU A 22 -12.87 20.89 -0.28
N ASN A 23 -12.74 22.20 -0.47
CA ASN A 23 -11.85 22.79 -1.47
C ASN A 23 -10.34 22.58 -1.21
N ASP A 24 -9.96 22.17 0.00
CA ASP A 24 -8.58 21.86 0.37
C ASP A 24 -8.37 20.38 0.73
N LEU A 25 -9.39 19.54 0.50
CA LEU A 25 -9.29 18.11 0.76
C LEU A 25 -8.16 17.51 -0.09
N ARG A 26 -7.28 16.78 0.57
CA ARG A 26 -6.32 15.87 -0.04
C ARG A 26 -6.57 14.46 0.44
N VAL A 27 -6.56 13.51 -0.47
CA VAL A 27 -6.70 12.08 -0.17
C VAL A 27 -5.58 11.31 -0.85
N ASN A 28 -4.86 10.55 -0.05
CA ASN A 28 -3.83 9.62 -0.49
C ASN A 28 -4.32 8.18 -0.32
N VAL A 29 -3.91 7.33 -1.25
CA VAL A 29 -4.08 5.88 -1.18
C VAL A 29 -2.69 5.26 -1.10
N PHE A 30 -2.40 4.59 0.01
CA PHE A 30 -1.26 3.71 0.15
C PHE A 30 -1.67 2.31 -0.31
N ILE A 31 -0.84 1.66 -1.12
CA ILE A 31 -1.10 0.35 -1.71
C ILE A 31 0.11 -0.54 -1.42
N MET A 32 -0.15 -1.76 -0.97
CA MET A 32 0.83 -2.84 -0.85
C MET A 32 0.43 -3.98 -1.78
N LYS A 33 1.41 -4.61 -2.45
CA LYS A 33 1.15 -5.73 -3.35
C LYS A 33 1.42 -7.09 -2.72
N SER A 34 0.73 -8.11 -3.21
CA SER A 34 0.88 -9.51 -2.82
C SER A 34 1.98 -10.22 -3.59
N ASP A 35 2.25 -9.84 -4.84
CA ASP A 35 3.50 -10.18 -5.50
C ASP A 35 4.64 -9.41 -4.85
N ALA A 36 5.78 -10.09 -4.75
CA ALA A 36 6.89 -9.61 -3.95
C ALA A 36 8.19 -9.62 -4.78
N PRO A 37 9.06 -8.61 -4.58
CA PRO A 37 10.40 -8.59 -5.19
C PRO A 37 11.28 -9.76 -4.77
N SER A 38 11.01 -10.33 -3.59
CA SER A 38 11.64 -11.51 -2.98
C SER A 38 10.82 -11.91 -1.74
N GLU A 39 11.09 -13.05 -1.11
CA GLU A 39 10.38 -13.48 0.10
C GLU A 39 10.58 -12.56 1.33
N TRP A 40 11.53 -11.61 1.26
CA TRP A 40 11.94 -10.73 2.37
C TRP A 40 11.33 -9.32 2.33
N TYR A 41 10.71 -8.92 1.22
CA TYR A 41 10.24 -7.56 1.02
C TYR A 41 8.91 -7.55 0.27
N SER A 42 8.18 -6.45 0.35
CA SER A 42 6.95 -6.22 -0.41
C SER A 42 7.10 -5.02 -1.34
N TYR A 43 6.18 -4.93 -2.31
CA TYR A 43 6.01 -3.71 -3.09
C TYR A 43 4.98 -2.79 -2.46
N TYR A 44 5.29 -1.50 -2.41
CA TYR A 44 4.34 -0.47 -1.98
C TYR A 44 4.35 0.76 -2.89
N LYS A 45 3.24 1.50 -2.90
CA LYS A 45 3.08 2.75 -3.65
C LYS A 45 2.10 3.66 -2.93
N THR A 46 2.33 4.97 -2.94
CA THR A 46 1.36 5.96 -2.47
C THR A 46 1.00 6.89 -3.60
N ILE A 47 -0.29 7.15 -3.82
CA ILE A 47 -0.78 8.11 -4.80
C ILE A 47 -1.78 9.07 -4.18
N THR A 48 -1.80 10.31 -4.66
CA THR A 48 -2.87 11.25 -4.35
C THR A 48 -4.00 11.08 -5.37
N VAL A 49 -5.20 10.77 -4.88
CA VAL A 49 -6.40 10.55 -5.71
C VAL A 49 -7.36 11.73 -5.67
N ILE A 50 -7.30 12.54 -4.62
CA ILE A 50 -7.96 13.84 -4.53
C ILE A 50 -6.93 14.87 -4.06
N ASP A 51 -6.84 16.02 -4.73
CA ASP A 51 -6.04 17.16 -4.27
C ASP A 51 -6.84 18.46 -4.43
N LYS A 52 -6.83 19.31 -3.40
CA LYS A 52 -7.56 20.58 -3.38
C LYS A 52 -9.03 20.42 -3.78
N GLY A 53 -9.68 19.37 -3.26
CA GLY A 53 -11.08 19.07 -3.58
C GLY A 53 -11.34 18.65 -5.03
N MET A 54 -10.31 18.35 -5.81
CA MET A 54 -10.43 17.82 -7.18
C MET A 54 -10.02 16.35 -7.23
N ILE A 55 -10.85 15.51 -7.85
CA ILE A 55 -10.52 14.12 -8.12
C ILE A 55 -9.49 14.07 -9.26
N LEU A 56 -8.37 13.39 -9.02
CA LEU A 56 -7.25 13.30 -9.96
C LEU A 56 -7.26 12.00 -10.76
N SER A 57 -7.63 10.88 -10.12
CA SER A 57 -7.65 9.56 -10.73
C SER A 57 -8.36 8.54 -9.85
N ASP A 58 -9.08 7.61 -10.48
CA ASP A 58 -9.43 6.34 -9.85
C ASP A 58 -8.20 5.43 -9.72
N PHE A 59 -8.27 4.44 -8.84
CA PHE A 59 -7.21 3.45 -8.68
C PHE A 59 -7.66 2.08 -9.17
N ARG A 60 -6.79 1.41 -9.92
CA ARG A 60 -7.06 0.09 -10.49
C ARG A 60 -5.77 -0.73 -10.56
N SER A 61 -5.70 -1.85 -9.87
CA SER A 61 -4.52 -2.73 -9.88
C SER A 61 -4.88 -4.17 -9.55
N ARG A 62 -4.12 -5.12 -10.13
CA ARG A 62 -4.05 -6.52 -9.70
C ARG A 62 -3.05 -6.68 -8.55
N TYR A 63 -3.09 -7.83 -7.88
CA TYR A 63 -2.16 -8.21 -6.82
C TYR A 63 -2.12 -7.22 -5.65
N VAL A 64 -3.23 -6.55 -5.33
CA VAL A 64 -3.26 -5.66 -4.17
C VAL A 64 -3.45 -6.53 -2.94
N LEU A 65 -2.47 -6.52 -2.04
CA LEU A 65 -2.50 -7.21 -0.75
C LEU A 65 -3.31 -6.42 0.28
N ALA A 66 -3.04 -5.12 0.35
CA ALA A 66 -3.69 -4.23 1.28
C ALA A 66 -3.64 -2.82 0.71
N TYR A 67 -4.58 -1.98 1.12
CA TYR A 67 -4.51 -0.55 0.87
C TYR A 67 -5.03 0.23 2.07
N GLN A 68 -4.59 1.47 2.20
CA GLN A 68 -5.00 2.38 3.26
C GLN A 68 -5.36 3.72 2.61
N ILE A 69 -6.41 4.36 3.11
CA ILE A 69 -6.81 5.70 2.66
C ILE A 69 -6.60 6.69 3.78
N GLU A 70 -5.86 7.75 3.47
CA GLU A 70 -5.60 8.86 4.37
C GLU A 70 -6.09 10.15 3.72
N GLY A 71 -6.99 10.85 4.41
CA GLY A 71 -7.64 12.06 3.93
C GLY A 71 -7.52 13.21 4.93
N MET A 72 -7.33 14.43 4.45
CA MET A 72 -7.20 15.60 5.30
C MET A 72 -7.77 16.86 4.64
N SER A 73 -8.49 17.67 5.41
CA SER A 73 -8.80 19.07 5.11
C SER A 73 -8.38 19.95 6.28
N LYS A 74 -7.46 20.88 6.04
CA LYS A 74 -6.96 21.83 7.05
C LYS A 74 -7.99 22.92 7.33
N LEU A 75 -8.66 23.44 6.30
CA LEU A 75 -9.68 24.48 6.43
C LEU A 75 -10.87 24.01 7.26
N LYS A 76 -11.26 22.74 7.12
CA LYS A 76 -12.36 22.15 7.88
C LYS A 76 -11.91 21.42 9.15
N GLN A 77 -10.59 21.34 9.42
CA GLN A 77 -10.01 20.62 10.55
C GLN A 77 -10.41 19.14 10.60
N LEU A 78 -10.49 18.51 9.43
CA LEU A 78 -10.91 17.12 9.27
C LEU A 78 -9.70 16.23 8.97
N TYR A 79 -9.68 15.06 9.62
CA TYR A 79 -8.74 14.00 9.33
C TYR A 79 -9.47 12.66 9.24
N TYR A 80 -9.06 11.87 8.25
CA TYR A 80 -9.54 10.52 8.03
C TYR A 80 -8.35 9.61 7.79
N ASN A 81 -8.40 8.46 8.45
CA ASN A 81 -7.47 7.39 8.18
C ASN A 81 -8.21 6.09 8.38
N SER A 82 -8.56 5.45 7.27
CA SER A 82 -9.09 4.10 7.29
C SER A 82 -7.96 3.15 6.95
N GLN A 83 -7.50 2.45 7.99
CA GLN A 83 -6.71 1.24 7.86
C GLN A 83 -7.66 0.05 7.71
N LEU A 84 -8.28 -0.10 6.55
CA LEU A 84 -8.98 -1.34 6.24
C LEU A 84 -7.97 -2.40 5.77
N LEU A 85 -7.60 -3.25 6.72
CA LEU A 85 -6.92 -4.55 6.61
C LEU A 85 -7.76 -5.56 5.82
N ASP A 86 -8.22 -5.21 4.61
CA ASP A 86 -8.97 -6.19 3.82
C ASP A 86 -7.99 -7.23 3.28
N ASN A 87 -8.10 -8.44 3.81
CA ASN A 87 -7.34 -9.60 3.42
C ASN A 87 -7.82 -10.01 2.02
N THR A 88 -7.37 -9.31 0.99
CA THR A 88 -7.74 -9.54 -0.41
C THR A 88 -7.39 -10.97 -0.87
N PHE A 89 -6.57 -11.70 -0.11
CA PHE A 89 -6.31 -13.14 -0.28
C PHE A 89 -7.48 -14.07 0.05
N ALA A 90 -8.50 -13.61 0.78
CA ALA A 90 -9.68 -14.43 1.07
C ALA A 90 -10.70 -14.45 -0.08
N ARG A 91 -10.58 -13.54 -1.06
CA ARG A 91 -11.62 -13.33 -2.09
C ARG A 91 -11.21 -14.00 -3.41
N LYS A 92 -12.18 -14.47 -4.19
CA LYS A 92 -11.99 -15.11 -5.51
C LYS A 92 -12.50 -14.26 -6.68
N GLU A 93 -12.92 -13.02 -6.42
CA GLU A 93 -13.58 -12.15 -7.41
C GLU A 93 -13.04 -10.72 -7.36
N ASP A 94 -13.12 -10.01 -8.50
CA ASP A 94 -12.80 -8.59 -8.63
C ASP A 94 -13.54 -7.75 -7.59
N PHE A 95 -12.84 -6.80 -7.01
CA PHE A 95 -13.32 -5.96 -5.93
C PHE A 95 -13.46 -4.51 -6.39
N LYS A 96 -14.62 -3.91 -6.11
CA LYS A 96 -14.89 -2.51 -6.43
C LYS A 96 -15.44 -1.79 -5.21
N ILE A 97 -14.82 -0.67 -4.85
CA ILE A 97 -15.30 0.23 -3.79
C ILE A 97 -15.40 1.64 -4.35
N ASN A 98 -16.47 2.34 -3.96
CA ASN A 98 -16.67 3.75 -4.24
C ASN A 98 -16.58 4.53 -2.92
N TYR A 99 -15.64 5.47 -2.84
CA TYR A 99 -15.49 6.36 -1.71
C TYR A 99 -16.16 7.70 -2.00
N ILE A 100 -17.02 8.14 -1.08
CA ILE A 100 -17.75 9.40 -1.16
C ILE A 100 -17.35 10.28 0.03
N PHE A 101 -16.73 11.42 -0.26
CA PHE A 101 -16.30 12.40 0.73
C PHE A 101 -17.35 13.51 0.88
N GLY A 102 -18.04 13.51 2.01
CA GLY A 102 -18.98 14.54 2.44
C GLY A 102 -18.34 15.56 3.38
N SER A 103 -19.10 16.58 3.80
CA SER A 103 -18.62 17.65 4.69
C SER A 103 -18.19 17.14 6.07
N ASP A 104 -18.89 16.13 6.58
CA ASP A 104 -18.77 15.60 7.94
C ASP A 104 -18.64 14.07 7.99
N PHE A 105 -18.72 13.41 6.83
CA PHE A 105 -18.61 11.96 6.71
C PHE A 105 -17.76 11.52 5.52
N ILE A 106 -17.33 10.27 5.58
CA ILE A 106 -16.86 9.47 4.45
C ILE A 106 -17.71 8.23 4.38
N ARG A 107 -18.09 7.85 3.16
CA ARG A 107 -18.85 6.62 2.91
C ARG A 107 -18.12 5.75 1.91
N ALA A 108 -18.02 4.46 2.20
CA ALA A 108 -17.54 3.43 1.28
C ALA A 108 -18.70 2.52 0.87
N THR A 109 -18.86 2.26 -0.44
CA THR A 109 -19.89 1.36 -0.97
C THR A 109 -19.33 0.39 -2.01
N GLU A 110 -19.72 -0.88 -1.92
CA GLU A 110 -19.34 -1.90 -2.92
C GLU A 110 -20.16 -1.76 -4.23
N ASN A 111 -21.42 -1.31 -4.14
CA ASN A 111 -22.29 -1.14 -5.32
C ASN A 111 -22.24 0.29 -5.91
N PRO A 112 -22.09 0.42 -7.25
CA PRO A 112 -22.06 1.70 -7.96
C PRO A 112 -23.44 2.27 -8.30
N THR A 113 -24.53 1.52 -8.09
CA THR A 113 -25.88 2.08 -8.21
C THR A 113 -26.11 3.05 -7.07
N ILE A 114 -26.70 4.20 -7.38
CA ILE A 114 -27.12 5.26 -6.45
C ILE A 114 -28.32 4.75 -5.62
N ASP A 115 -28.33 3.49 -5.22
CA ASP A 115 -29.29 2.93 -4.30
C ASP A 115 -28.58 2.80 -2.95
N PHE A 116 -28.85 3.78 -2.10
CA PHE A 116 -28.12 4.10 -0.88
C PHE A 116 -28.37 3.11 0.29
N SER A 117 -28.93 1.93 0.00
CA SER A 117 -29.65 1.12 1.00
C SER A 117 -28.98 -0.21 1.38
N GLN A 118 -27.91 -0.66 0.70
CA GLN A 118 -27.25 -1.94 1.05
C GLN A 118 -25.71 -1.84 1.03
N ASN A 119 -25.09 -2.25 2.13
CA ASN A 119 -23.63 -2.39 2.36
C ASN A 119 -22.81 -1.08 2.27
N ALA A 120 -23.24 -0.04 2.99
CA ALA A 120 -22.48 1.21 3.11
C ALA A 120 -21.89 1.37 4.51
N GLU A 121 -20.55 1.40 4.61
CA GLU A 121 -19.87 1.85 5.82
C GLU A 121 -19.74 3.37 5.77
N THR A 122 -20.28 4.06 6.79
CA THR A 122 -20.18 5.51 6.92
C THR A 122 -19.37 5.83 8.17
N GLU A 123 -18.27 6.54 7.99
CA GLU A 123 -17.39 7.00 9.05
C GLU A 123 -17.47 8.53 9.17
N LYS A 124 -17.36 9.05 10.39
CA LYS A 124 -17.19 10.49 10.61
C LYS A 124 -15.71 10.83 10.59
N TYR A 125 -15.37 12.04 10.12
CA TYR A 125 -14.01 12.53 10.26
C TYR A 125 -13.63 12.66 11.74
N SER A 126 -12.39 12.34 12.03
CA SER A 126 -11.73 12.74 13.26
C SER A 126 -11.27 14.20 13.18
N LYS A 127 -10.99 14.81 14.34
CA LYS A 127 -10.39 16.15 14.38
C LYS A 127 -8.95 16.08 13.89
N LEU A 128 -8.56 17.02 13.04
CA LEU A 128 -7.18 17.13 12.57
C LEU A 128 -6.24 17.50 13.71
N GLU A 129 -5.21 16.68 13.93
CA GLU A 129 -4.10 17.02 14.82
C GLU A 129 -3.12 17.98 14.13
N LYS A 130 -2.57 18.94 14.89
CA LYS A 130 -1.71 20.03 14.35
C LYS A 130 -0.45 19.55 13.62
N ASN A 131 -0.01 18.32 13.87
CA ASN A 131 1.25 17.78 13.33
C ASN A 131 1.06 16.97 12.04
N ILE A 132 -0.17 16.73 11.60
CA ILE A 132 -0.44 15.94 10.40
C ILE A 132 -0.31 16.84 9.17
N ASN A 133 0.59 16.47 8.25
CA ASN A 133 0.75 17.14 6.98
C ASN A 133 0.81 16.13 5.83
N LEU A 134 -0.30 16.01 5.12
CA LEU A 134 -0.44 15.03 4.05
C LEU A 134 0.34 15.47 2.79
N LYS A 135 1.42 14.75 2.46
CA LYS A 135 2.25 15.01 1.27
C LYS A 135 1.49 14.69 -0.02
N TYR A 136 1.79 15.43 -1.10
CA TYR A 136 1.29 15.15 -2.45
C TYR A 136 2.15 14.10 -3.17
N TYR A 137 1.50 13.13 -3.81
CA TYR A 137 2.10 12.06 -4.60
C TYR A 137 1.43 12.01 -5.98
N ASN A 138 2.14 12.41 -7.03
CA ASN A 138 1.56 12.47 -8.37
C ASN A 138 1.16 11.05 -8.87
N PRO A 139 -0.12 10.79 -9.16
CA PRO A 139 -0.59 9.46 -9.53
C PRO A 139 0.03 8.92 -10.84
N LYS A 140 0.44 9.82 -11.76
CA LYS A 140 1.00 9.47 -13.06
C LYS A 140 2.47 9.08 -13.01
N THR A 141 3.23 9.61 -12.05
CA THR A 141 4.70 9.45 -12.02
C THR A 141 5.19 8.60 -10.87
N THR A 142 4.41 8.44 -9.79
CA THR A 142 4.82 7.60 -8.67
C THR A 142 4.89 6.13 -9.10
N LYS A 143 5.98 5.44 -8.75
CA LYS A 143 6.24 4.03 -9.04
C LYS A 143 6.18 3.20 -7.76
N TYR A 144 6.00 1.89 -7.91
CA TYR A 144 6.18 0.95 -6.80
C TYR A 144 7.61 0.97 -6.29
N GLN A 145 7.75 0.87 -4.97
CA GLN A 145 9.00 0.82 -4.24
C GLN A 145 9.08 -0.47 -3.42
N ILE A 146 10.29 -0.95 -3.17
CA ILE A 146 10.53 -2.12 -2.32
C ILE A 146 10.62 -1.64 -0.87
N THR A 147 9.82 -2.23 0.02
CA THR A 147 9.82 -1.92 1.46
C THR A 147 11.19 -2.11 2.11
N GLU A 148 11.36 -1.57 3.31
CA GLU A 148 12.39 -2.08 4.22
C GLU A 148 12.11 -3.54 4.59
N ILE A 149 13.14 -4.26 5.04
CA ILE A 149 12.94 -5.60 5.59
C ILE A 149 12.10 -5.50 6.87
N ALA A 150 11.06 -6.33 6.99
CA ALA A 150 10.31 -6.45 8.23
C ALA A 150 11.20 -7.04 9.34
N GLU A 151 10.94 -6.67 10.59
CA GLU A 151 11.73 -7.16 11.72
C GLU A 151 11.69 -8.69 11.85
N GLU A 152 10.51 -9.28 11.68
CA GLU A 152 10.29 -10.73 11.69
C GLU A 152 11.09 -11.44 10.59
N SER A 153 11.08 -10.90 9.36
CA SER A 153 11.88 -11.43 8.25
C SER A 153 13.37 -11.31 8.54
N LEU A 154 13.82 -10.21 9.15
CA LEU A 154 15.22 -10.05 9.56
C LEU A 154 15.61 -11.02 10.67
N LEU A 155 14.75 -11.25 11.65
CA LEU A 155 14.95 -12.24 12.71
C LEU A 155 15.05 -13.65 12.12
N PHE A 156 14.18 -13.98 11.16
CA PHE A 156 14.26 -15.26 10.45
C PHE A 156 15.55 -15.40 9.64
N LEU A 157 16.01 -14.36 8.95
CA LEU A 157 17.32 -14.40 8.27
C LEU A 157 18.48 -14.61 9.25
N LYS A 158 18.37 -14.15 10.50
CA LYS A 158 19.39 -14.35 11.53
C LYS A 158 19.51 -15.80 12.01
N THR A 159 18.49 -16.64 11.79
CA THR A 159 18.54 -18.06 12.15
C THR A 159 19.20 -18.93 11.08
N LYS A 160 19.41 -18.38 9.88
CA LYS A 160 20.02 -19.10 8.75
C LYS A 160 21.54 -19.10 8.84
N SER A 161 22.14 -20.22 8.47
CA SER A 161 23.58 -20.35 8.26
C SER A 161 24.06 -19.53 7.06
N PHE A 162 25.36 -19.27 7.00
CA PHE A 162 25.99 -18.60 5.86
C PHE A 162 25.67 -19.31 4.52
N ASP A 163 25.74 -20.64 4.51
CA ASP A 163 25.47 -21.44 3.30
C ASP A 163 24.01 -21.33 2.83
N GLU A 164 23.05 -21.35 3.75
CA GLU A 164 21.64 -21.14 3.41
C GLU A 164 21.40 -19.72 2.88
N LEU A 165 22.03 -18.71 3.48
CA LEU A 165 21.89 -17.31 3.05
C LEU A 165 22.46 -17.06 1.64
N LYS A 166 23.35 -17.91 1.12
CA LYS A 166 23.81 -17.80 -0.26
C LYS A 166 22.74 -18.17 -1.28
N VAL A 167 21.81 -19.06 -0.94
CA VAL A 167 20.85 -19.62 -1.89
C VAL A 167 19.44 -19.01 -1.81
N VAL A 168 19.11 -18.31 -0.73
CA VAL A 168 17.80 -17.63 -0.60
C VAL A 168 17.57 -16.53 -1.64
N SER A 169 16.33 -16.05 -1.76
CA SER A 169 16.03 -14.93 -2.66
C SER A 169 16.77 -13.64 -2.28
N LYS A 170 16.84 -12.66 -3.19
CA LYS A 170 17.73 -11.49 -3.07
C LYS A 170 17.49 -10.69 -1.78
N ILE A 171 18.57 -10.39 -1.06
CA ILE A 171 18.58 -9.50 0.12
C ILE A 171 19.32 -8.21 -0.24
N LYS A 172 18.82 -7.04 0.18
CA LYS A 172 19.50 -5.75 0.03
C LYS A 172 20.79 -5.75 0.84
N SER A 173 21.86 -5.17 0.29
CA SER A 173 23.18 -5.14 0.94
C SER A 173 23.14 -4.56 2.35
N LYS A 174 22.37 -3.48 2.56
CA LYS A 174 22.19 -2.86 3.88
C LYS A 174 21.60 -3.79 4.94
N ASP A 175 20.74 -4.73 4.53
CA ASP A 175 20.09 -5.67 5.46
C ASP A 175 21.00 -6.85 5.77
N ILE A 176 21.87 -7.25 4.84
CA ILE A 176 22.94 -8.25 5.08
C ILE A 176 23.85 -7.77 6.23
N PHE A 177 24.16 -6.47 6.30
CA PHE A 177 25.00 -5.95 7.38
C PHE A 177 24.34 -6.00 8.77
N LYS A 178 23.01 -6.10 8.84
CA LYS A 178 22.26 -6.28 10.10
C LYS A 178 22.30 -7.71 10.65
N LEU A 179 22.83 -8.67 9.88
CA LEU A 179 22.98 -10.08 10.30
C LEU A 179 24.18 -10.22 11.23
N ASN A 180 23.97 -10.03 12.53
CA ASN A 180 25.03 -9.98 13.55
C ASN A 180 25.73 -11.32 13.80
N GLN A 181 25.11 -12.44 13.41
CA GLN A 181 25.70 -13.76 13.52
C GLN A 181 26.81 -14.03 12.50
N LEU A 182 26.94 -13.19 11.46
CA LEU A 182 27.96 -13.32 10.42
C LEU A 182 29.16 -12.43 10.68
N THR A 183 30.34 -12.94 10.34
CA THR A 183 31.57 -12.16 10.29
C THR A 183 31.50 -11.09 9.19
N TYR A 184 32.40 -10.10 9.28
CA TYR A 184 32.49 -9.07 8.25
C TYR A 184 32.80 -9.64 6.86
N ASN A 185 33.72 -10.61 6.78
CA ASN A 185 34.12 -11.23 5.51
C ASN A 185 32.95 -11.98 4.86
N GLU A 186 32.18 -12.73 5.64
CA GLU A 186 30.96 -13.41 5.18
C GLU A 186 29.92 -12.40 4.66
N LYS A 187 29.74 -11.28 5.35
CA LYS A 187 28.83 -10.21 4.88
C LYS A 187 29.26 -9.66 3.53
N ILE A 188 30.56 -9.41 3.33
CA ILE A 188 31.08 -8.92 2.06
C ILE A 188 30.86 -9.94 0.94
N GLU A 189 31.07 -11.22 1.22
CA GLU A 189 30.82 -12.29 0.24
C GLU A 189 29.32 -12.40 -0.11
N LEU A 190 28.44 -12.39 0.90
CA LEU A 190 27.00 -12.40 0.66
C LEU A 190 26.54 -11.19 -0.15
N VAL A 191 27.08 -10.00 0.11
CA VAL A 191 26.78 -8.81 -0.70
C VAL A 191 27.14 -9.05 -2.17
N LYS A 192 28.31 -9.64 -2.47
CA LYS A 192 28.70 -9.97 -3.86
C LYS A 192 27.70 -10.94 -4.50
N ILE A 193 27.34 -12.01 -3.80
CA ILE A 193 26.39 -13.02 -4.28
C ILE A 193 25.00 -12.42 -4.54
N HIS A 194 24.47 -11.65 -3.58
CA HIS A 194 23.14 -11.06 -3.68
C HIS A 194 23.08 -9.87 -4.65
N ASN A 195 24.19 -9.20 -4.94
CA ASN A 195 24.26 -8.19 -5.99
C ASN A 195 24.10 -8.79 -7.39
N ALA A 196 24.51 -10.04 -7.60
CA ALA A 196 24.30 -10.76 -8.87
C ALA A 196 22.85 -11.26 -9.06
N LYS A 197 22.04 -11.29 -7.99
CA LYS A 197 20.61 -11.64 -8.07
C LYS A 197 19.78 -10.43 -8.50
N TYR A 198 18.58 -10.68 -9.00
CA TYR A 198 17.61 -9.64 -9.33
C TYR A 198 16.40 -9.69 -8.38
N PHE A 199 15.80 -8.53 -8.12
CA PHE A 199 14.45 -8.51 -7.56
C PHE A 199 13.46 -8.82 -8.67
N ASN A 200 12.44 -9.61 -8.36
CA ASN A 200 11.32 -9.85 -9.27
C ASN A 200 10.63 -8.52 -9.54
N LYS A 201 10.25 -8.20 -10.79
CA LYS A 201 9.50 -6.98 -11.09
C LYS A 201 8.07 -7.07 -10.56
N PRO A 202 7.44 -5.94 -10.18
CA PRO A 202 6.03 -5.95 -9.82
C PRO A 202 5.19 -6.37 -11.03
N MET A 203 4.18 -7.19 -10.80
CA MET A 203 3.23 -7.63 -11.83
C MET A 203 2.12 -6.57 -12.00
N GLU A 204 1.75 -6.24 -13.24
CA GLU A 204 0.66 -5.31 -13.58
C GLU A 204 -0.45 -5.99 -14.38
#